data_AF-A0A1M7R397-F1
#
_entry.id   AF-A0A1M7R397-F1
#
_cell.length_a   1.000
_cell.length_b   1.000
_cell.length_c   1.000
_cell.angle_alpha   90.00
_cell.angle_beta   90.00
_cell.angle_gamma   90.00
#
_symmetry.space_group_name_H-M   'P 1'
#
loop_
_entity.id
_entity.type
_entity.pdbx_description
1 polymer ?
#
loop_
_entity_poly.entity_id
_entity_poly.type
_entity_poly.pdbx_seq_one_letter_code
_entity_poly.pdbx_strand_id
1 'polypeptide(L)'
;MVYMKTQFLASCFVSILIFFSSYCRGQNKTSNDSAATMLKQFYTSYITASVESLDEKKLTLIKKQYCTKKILNRIAKDEELDNDPFVNAQDTDIDWLRTLVINKDPKKPNVYIASYISNYTKKRIINKLLVVKEGQTYKIDDILTY
;
A
#
# COMPACT_ATOMS: atom_id res chain seq x y z
N MET A 1 -22.20 -63.10 -46.86
CA MET A 1 -23.42 -63.72 -46.27
C MET A 1 -22.92 -64.68 -45.21
N VAL A 2 -22.89 -64.33 -43.92
CA VAL A 2 -23.99 -64.48 -42.94
C VAL A 2 -23.93 -63.36 -41.89
N TYR A 3 -25.11 -63.01 -41.38
CA TYR A 3 -25.44 -61.93 -40.44
C TYR A 3 -25.61 -62.52 -39.01
N MET A 4 -25.23 -61.79 -37.95
CA MET A 4 -25.75 -61.95 -36.57
C MET A 4 -25.38 -60.67 -35.79
N LYS A 5 -26.30 -59.75 -35.40
CA LYS A 5 -27.28 -59.77 -34.27
C LYS A 5 -26.68 -60.31 -32.96
N THR A 6 -26.75 -59.68 -31.78
CA THR A 6 -27.42 -58.48 -31.24
C THR A 6 -26.91 -58.28 -29.79
N GLN A 7 -26.76 -57.02 -29.36
CA GLN A 7 -27.08 -56.41 -28.04
C GLN A 7 -26.57 -57.05 -26.72
N PHE A 8 -25.97 -56.23 -25.84
CA PHE A 8 -26.49 -55.96 -24.49
C PHE A 8 -25.81 -54.73 -23.85
N LEU A 9 -26.61 -53.87 -23.22
CA LEU A 9 -26.24 -52.66 -22.45
C LEU A 9 -26.07 -53.03 -20.96
N ALA A 10 -25.05 -52.48 -20.29
CA ALA A 10 -25.01 -52.17 -18.84
C ALA A 10 -23.82 -51.24 -18.57
N SER A 11 -24.02 -49.93 -18.43
CA SER A 11 -24.40 -49.18 -17.21
C SER A 11 -23.25 -48.95 -16.21
N CYS A 12 -22.80 -47.68 -16.18
CA CYS A 12 -22.33 -46.86 -15.06
C CYS A 12 -21.45 -47.46 -13.95
N PHE A 13 -20.24 -46.92 -13.76
CA PHE A 13 -19.87 -46.27 -12.48
C PHE A 13 -18.80 -45.17 -12.69
N VAL A 14 -19.15 -43.99 -12.17
CA VAL A 14 -18.41 -42.73 -12.01
C VAL A 14 -17.24 -43.00 -11.04
N SER A 15 -16.02 -42.45 -11.13
CA SER A 15 -15.69 -41.09 -10.68
C SER A 15 -14.18 -40.85 -10.69
N ILE A 16 -13.76 -39.71 -11.27
CA ILE A 16 -12.90 -38.66 -10.68
C ILE A 16 -11.56 -39.10 -10.04
N LEU A 17 -10.45 -38.62 -10.63
CA LEU A 17 -9.47 -37.72 -9.98
C LEU A 17 -8.36 -37.36 -10.99
N ILE A 18 -8.67 -36.47 -11.95
CA ILE A 18 -7.61 -35.76 -12.66
C ILE A 18 -7.15 -34.65 -11.71
N PHE A 19 -6.00 -34.84 -11.10
CA PHE A 19 -5.26 -33.77 -10.43
C PHE A 19 -4.81 -32.74 -11.48
N PHE A 20 -5.74 -31.88 -11.90
CA PHE A 20 -5.34 -30.55 -12.34
C PHE A 20 -4.90 -29.83 -11.08
N SER A 21 -3.60 -29.90 -10.79
CA SER A 21 -2.95 -28.85 -10.01
C SER A 21 -3.08 -27.57 -10.83
N SER A 22 -4.24 -26.92 -10.74
CA SER A 22 -4.39 -25.50 -10.97
C SER A 22 -3.48 -24.84 -9.95
N TYR A 23 -2.20 -24.74 -10.30
CA TYR A 23 -1.40 -23.63 -9.82
C TYR A 23 -2.10 -22.39 -10.37
N CYS A 24 -3.11 -21.92 -9.65
CA CYS A 24 -3.38 -20.50 -9.55
C CYS A 24 -2.08 -19.92 -9.01
N ARG A 25 -1.11 -19.68 -9.92
CA ARG A 25 -0.22 -18.54 -9.75
C ARG A 25 -1.19 -17.39 -9.65
N GLY A 26 -1.49 -16.98 -8.43
CA GLY A 26 -1.94 -15.63 -8.17
C GLY A 26 -0.88 -14.76 -8.80
N GLN A 27 -1.08 -14.41 -10.07
CA GLN A 27 -0.38 -13.32 -10.69
C GLN A 27 -0.88 -12.15 -9.85
N ASN A 28 -0.09 -11.77 -8.84
CA ASN A 28 -0.07 -10.38 -8.43
C ASN A 28 0.14 -9.64 -9.74
N LYS A 29 -0.95 -9.15 -10.32
CA LYS A 29 -0.91 -8.13 -11.35
C LYS A 29 -0.08 -7.07 -10.67
N THR A 30 1.19 -6.95 -11.04
CA THR A 30 1.99 -5.77 -10.76
C THR A 30 1.34 -4.68 -11.60
N SER A 31 0.13 -4.26 -11.22
CA SER A 31 -0.34 -2.94 -11.57
C SER A 31 0.74 -2.04 -11.03
N ASN A 32 1.47 -1.37 -11.91
CA ASN A 32 2.34 -0.28 -11.53
C ASN A 32 1.45 0.77 -10.86
N ASP A 33 1.22 0.59 -9.56
CA ASP A 33 0.41 1.47 -8.75
C ASP A 33 1.27 2.71 -8.50
N SER A 34 1.12 3.67 -9.41
CA SER A 34 1.87 4.93 -9.38
C SER A 34 1.66 5.69 -8.07
N ALA A 35 0.49 5.56 -7.43
CA ALA A 35 0.22 6.18 -6.15
C ALA A 35 0.99 5.49 -5.03
N ALA A 36 0.99 4.15 -4.97
CA ALA A 36 1.81 3.41 -4.00
C ALA A 36 3.32 3.69 -4.21
N THR A 37 3.75 3.82 -5.46
CA THR A 37 5.14 4.17 -5.81
C THR A 37 5.49 5.57 -5.32
N MET A 38 4.63 6.55 -5.58
CA MET A 38 4.78 7.93 -5.08
C MET A 38 4.86 7.96 -3.55
N LEU A 39 4.00 7.21 -2.85
CA LEU A 39 4.03 7.14 -1.38
C LEU A 39 5.34 6.54 -0.86
N LYS A 40 5.87 5.51 -1.52
CA LYS A 40 7.17 4.93 -1.15
C LYS A 40 8.30 5.95 -1.33
N GLN A 41 8.26 6.76 -2.39
CA GLN A 41 9.22 7.84 -2.63
C GLN A 41 9.10 8.95 -1.58
N PHE A 42 7.87 9.35 -1.24
CA PHE A 42 7.59 10.30 -0.17
C PHE A 42 8.22 9.82 1.15
N TYR A 43 7.84 8.64 1.65
CA TYR A 43 8.36 8.14 2.93
C TYR A 43 9.87 7.97 2.94
N THR A 44 10.45 7.45 1.85
CA THR A 44 11.90 7.32 1.72
C THR A 44 12.58 8.68 1.86
N SER A 45 12.19 9.65 1.01
CA SER A 45 12.81 10.98 1.03
C SER A 45 12.55 11.73 2.33
N TYR A 46 11.35 11.60 2.90
CA TYR A 46 10.92 12.27 4.11
C TYR A 46 11.68 11.77 5.35
N ILE A 47 11.71 10.44 5.57
CA ILE A 47 12.41 9.84 6.70
C ILE A 47 13.92 10.06 6.56
N THR A 48 14.49 9.86 5.38
CA THR A 48 15.92 10.14 5.15
C THR A 48 16.27 11.59 5.47
N ALA A 49 15.48 12.55 4.97
CA ALA A 49 15.72 13.96 5.26
C ALA A 49 15.57 14.28 6.76
N SER A 50 14.54 13.74 7.43
CA SER A 50 14.29 13.98 8.84
C SER A 50 15.38 13.42 9.76
N VAL A 51 16.04 12.33 9.36
CA VAL A 51 17.17 11.74 10.12
C VAL A 51 18.48 12.48 9.82
N GLU A 52 18.75 12.83 8.57
CA GLU A 52 20.01 13.48 8.15
C GLU A 52 20.17 14.90 8.69
N SER A 53 19.08 15.67 8.75
CA SER A 53 19.12 17.03 9.28
C SER A 53 17.75 17.51 9.73
N LEU A 54 17.74 18.36 10.75
CA LEU A 54 16.57 19.19 11.09
C LEU A 54 16.41 20.38 10.12
N ASP A 55 16.85 20.25 8.86
CA ASP A 55 16.66 21.31 7.87
C ASP A 55 15.19 21.35 7.43
N GLU A 56 14.45 22.21 8.12
CA GLU A 56 13.04 22.47 7.87
C GLU A 56 12.75 22.88 6.42
N LYS A 57 13.71 23.50 5.71
CA LYS A 57 13.52 23.88 4.30
C LYS A 57 13.48 22.64 3.41
N LYS A 58 14.38 21.68 3.62
CA LYS A 58 14.41 20.41 2.87
C LYS A 58 13.11 19.63 3.10
N LEU A 59 12.68 19.49 4.36
CA LEU A 59 11.41 18.84 4.70
C LEU A 59 10.21 19.59 4.10
N THR A 60 10.22 20.92 4.11
CA THR A 60 9.17 21.74 3.50
C THR A 60 9.07 21.51 1.99
N LEU A 61 10.20 21.39 1.28
CA LEU A 61 10.22 21.11 -0.15
C LEU A 61 9.66 19.71 -0.47
N ILE A 62 10.06 18.70 0.31
CA ILE A 62 9.51 17.33 0.19
C ILE A 62 8.00 17.34 0.42
N LYS A 63 7.53 17.96 1.52
CA LYS A 63 6.10 18.13 1.82
C LYS A 63 5.35 18.81 0.66
N LYS A 64 5.88 19.89 0.10
CA LYS A 64 5.28 20.60 -1.06
C LYS A 64 5.26 19.77 -2.34
N GLN A 65 6.24 18.89 -2.53
CA GLN A 65 6.31 18.02 -3.70
C GLN A 65 5.22 16.94 -3.68
N TYR A 66 5.02 16.30 -2.53
CA TYR A 66 4.19 15.10 -2.42
C TYR A 66 2.80 15.34 -1.80
N CYS A 67 2.56 16.48 -1.16
CA CYS A 67 1.30 16.77 -0.49
C CYS A 67 0.53 17.90 -1.18
N THR A 68 -0.80 17.84 -1.11
CA THR A 68 -1.64 18.96 -1.56
C THR A 68 -1.52 20.13 -0.58
N LYS A 69 -1.81 21.36 -1.05
CA LYS A 69 -1.85 22.53 -0.15
C LYS A 69 -2.89 22.37 0.96
N LYS A 70 -3.95 21.59 0.71
CA LYS A 70 -5.03 21.33 1.68
C LYS A 70 -4.50 20.67 2.94
N ILE A 71 -3.80 19.53 2.83
CA ILE A 71 -3.26 18.84 4.01
C ILE A 71 -2.19 19.66 4.71
N LEU A 72 -1.32 20.36 3.96
CA LEU A 72 -0.28 21.20 4.55
C LEU A 72 -0.88 22.35 5.36
N ASN A 73 -1.92 23.01 4.83
CA ASN A 73 -2.63 24.07 5.54
C ASN A 73 -3.40 23.55 6.75
N ARG A 74 -3.92 22.32 6.70
CA ARG A 74 -4.58 21.72 7.87
C ARG A 74 -3.56 21.47 8.98
N ILE A 75 -2.49 20.75 8.69
CA ILE A 75 -1.43 20.44 9.67
C ILE A 75 -0.85 21.71 10.28
N ALA A 76 -0.61 22.75 9.47
CA ALA A 76 -0.06 24.02 9.96
C ALA A 76 -1.02 24.82 10.87
N LYS A 77 -2.31 24.49 10.88
CA LYS A 77 -3.33 25.14 11.72
C LYS A 77 -3.76 24.28 12.90
N ASP A 78 -3.21 23.09 13.01
CA ASP A 78 -3.57 22.13 14.04
C ASP A 78 -2.66 22.32 15.25
N GLU A 79 -3.20 23.00 16.28
CA GLU A 79 -2.46 23.33 17.50
C GLU A 79 -2.38 22.14 18.49
N GLU A 80 -3.10 21.04 18.21
CA GLU A 80 -3.17 19.85 19.07
C GLU A 80 -2.21 18.74 18.63
N LEU A 81 -1.37 18.98 17.62
CA LEU A 81 -0.39 18.01 17.14
C LEU A 81 0.82 17.88 18.10
N ASP A 82 0.83 16.81 18.89
CA ASP A 82 1.94 16.46 19.78
C ASP A 82 3.09 15.72 19.08
N ASN A 83 2.90 15.34 17.81
CA ASN A 83 3.85 14.57 17.02
C ASN A 83 3.75 14.88 15.51
N ASP A 84 4.71 14.38 14.72
CA ASP A 84 4.62 14.47 13.27
C ASP A 84 3.55 13.50 12.75
N PRO A 85 2.45 13.98 12.15
CA PRO A 85 1.33 13.14 11.75
C PRO A 85 1.65 12.22 10.56
N PHE A 86 2.71 12.49 9.77
CA PHE A 86 3.08 11.61 8.66
C PHE A 86 3.71 10.29 9.12
N VAL A 87 4.32 10.30 10.31
CA VAL A 87 5.02 9.17 10.94
C VAL A 87 4.44 8.81 12.32
N ASN A 88 3.49 9.57 12.84
CA ASN A 88 2.90 9.37 14.17
C ASN A 88 3.98 9.19 15.27
N ALA A 89 4.99 10.06 15.24
CA ALA A 89 6.15 10.02 16.14
C ALA A 89 6.80 11.40 16.27
N GLN A 90 7.55 11.62 17.35
CA GLN A 90 8.32 12.86 17.56
C GLN A 90 9.63 12.84 16.76
N ASP A 91 10.36 11.72 16.84
CA ASP A 91 11.60 11.50 16.11
C ASP A 91 11.40 10.48 14.99
N THR A 92 12.31 10.46 14.01
CA THR A 92 12.33 9.45 12.94
C THR A 92 13.56 8.56 13.04
N ASP A 93 13.46 7.36 12.47
CA ASP A 93 14.59 6.44 12.35
C ASP A 93 14.63 5.80 10.97
N ILE A 94 15.83 5.73 10.40
CA ILE A 94 16.06 5.22 9.06
C ILE A 94 15.71 3.72 8.94
N ASP A 95 15.81 2.95 10.03
CA ASP A 95 15.47 1.53 10.03
C ASP A 95 13.99 1.27 9.76
N TRP A 96 13.11 2.27 9.97
CA TRP A 96 11.68 2.13 9.67
C TRP A 96 11.45 1.85 8.17
N LEU A 97 12.31 2.38 7.29
CA LEU A 97 12.24 2.14 5.84
C LEU A 97 12.42 0.67 5.47
N ARG A 98 13.15 -0.12 6.28
CA ARG A 98 13.38 -1.55 6.03
C ARG A 98 12.10 -2.39 6.15
N THR A 99 11.12 -1.88 6.90
CA THR A 99 9.84 -2.55 7.14
C THR A 99 8.65 -1.78 6.58
N LEU A 100 8.91 -0.71 5.81
CA LEU A 100 7.90 0.10 5.17
C LEU A 100 7.13 -0.73 4.12
N VAL A 101 5.82 -0.82 4.32
CA VAL A 101 4.88 -1.45 3.41
C VAL A 101 3.81 -0.43 3.05
N ILE A 102 3.56 -0.28 1.76
CA ILE A 102 2.46 0.51 1.21
C ILE A 102 1.44 -0.45 0.62
N ASN A 103 0.24 -0.47 1.18
CA ASN A 103 -0.88 -1.27 0.67
C ASN A 103 -2.05 -0.36 0.31
N LYS A 104 -2.81 -0.73 -0.70
CA LYS A 104 -4.08 -0.06 -0.99
C LYS A 104 -5.15 -0.54 -0.02
N ASP A 105 -6.01 0.37 0.44
CA ASP A 105 -7.18 -0.02 1.23
C ASP A 105 -8.16 -0.80 0.32
N PRO A 106 -8.60 -2.01 0.72
CA PRO A 106 -9.43 -2.85 -0.14
C PRO A 106 -10.86 -2.31 -0.33
N LYS A 107 -11.31 -1.41 0.55
CA LYS A 107 -12.67 -0.83 0.53
C LYS A 107 -12.70 0.61 0.03
N LYS A 108 -11.57 1.31 0.10
CA LYS A 108 -11.47 2.74 -0.25
C LYS A 108 -10.41 2.95 -1.34
N PRO A 109 -10.80 3.10 -2.62
CA PRO A 109 -9.87 3.06 -3.76
C PRO A 109 -8.83 4.19 -3.81
N ASN A 110 -9.06 5.29 -3.08
CA ASN A 110 -8.14 6.41 -2.98
C ASN A 110 -7.38 6.44 -1.65
N VAL A 111 -7.55 5.42 -0.81
CA VAL A 111 -6.88 5.32 0.48
C VAL A 111 -5.78 4.28 0.41
N TYR A 112 -4.62 4.66 0.93
CA TYR A 112 -3.47 3.79 1.07
C TYR A 112 -3.10 3.69 2.55
N ILE A 113 -2.52 2.56 2.89
CA ILE A 113 -2.05 2.21 4.23
C ILE A 113 -0.54 2.15 4.14
N ALA A 114 0.12 3.16 4.72
CA ALA A 114 1.55 3.12 4.97
C ALA A 114 1.78 2.53 6.37
N SER A 115 2.62 1.49 6.46
CA SER A 115 2.94 0.89 7.75
C SER A 115 4.39 0.47 7.84
N TYR A 116 4.95 0.53 9.04
CA TYR A 116 6.30 0.08 9.36
C TYR A 116 6.36 -0.35 10.82
N ILE A 117 7.44 -1.04 11.19
CA ILE A 117 7.71 -1.43 12.57
C ILE A 117 8.63 -0.38 13.18
N SER A 118 8.16 0.27 14.24
CA SER A 118 9.00 1.18 15.02
C SER A 118 10.03 0.36 15.79
N ASN A 119 11.32 0.65 15.58
CA ASN A 119 12.42 0.03 16.33
C ASN A 119 12.44 0.47 17.80
N TYR A 120 11.77 1.56 18.17
CA TYR A 120 11.60 1.99 19.58
C TYR A 120 10.49 1.22 20.28
N THR A 121 9.27 1.31 19.77
CA THR A 121 8.08 0.72 20.44
C THR A 121 7.89 -0.77 20.14
N LYS A 122 8.60 -1.29 19.13
CA LYS A 122 8.43 -2.64 18.54
C LYS A 122 7.02 -2.91 18.01
N LYS A 123 6.21 -1.86 17.83
CA LYS A 123 4.84 -1.95 17.30
C LYS A 123 4.80 -1.56 15.83
N ARG A 124 3.78 -2.07 15.12
CA ARG A 124 3.44 -1.61 13.78
C ARG A 124 2.74 -0.27 13.87
N ILE A 125 3.34 0.75 13.27
CA ILE A 125 2.72 2.05 13.03
C ILE A 125 1.93 1.97 11.73
N ILE A 126 0.75 2.59 11.69
CA ILE A 126 -0.17 2.55 10.56
C ILE A 126 -0.70 3.96 10.30
N ASN A 127 -0.43 4.49 9.11
CA ASN A 127 -0.96 5.76 8.63
C ASN A 127 -1.84 5.52 7.41
N LYS A 128 -3.11 5.92 7.51
CA LYS A 128 -4.07 5.87 6.39
C LYS A 128 -4.05 7.19 5.66
N LEU A 129 -3.72 7.15 4.37
CA LEU A 129 -3.50 8.33 3.54
C LEU A 129 -4.55 8.38 2.44
N LEU A 130 -5.27 9.50 2.35
CA LEU A 130 -6.06 9.82 1.17
C LEU A 130 -5.10 10.34 0.09
N VAL A 131 -5.13 9.74 -1.09
CA VAL A 131 -4.30 10.13 -2.23
C VAL A 131 -5.20 10.56 -3.38
N VAL A 132 -4.88 11.71 -3.96
CA VAL A 132 -5.57 12.26 -5.13
C VAL A 132 -4.62 12.34 -6.30
N LYS A 133 -5.18 12.33 -7.52
CA LYS A 133 -4.44 12.58 -8.74
C LYS A 133 -4.52 14.06 -9.09
N GLU A 134 -3.39 14.74 -9.21
CA GLU A 134 -3.28 16.13 -9.68
C GLU A 134 -2.53 16.14 -11.02
N GLY A 135 -3.27 16.29 -12.13
CA GLY A 135 -2.69 16.19 -13.47
C GLY A 135 -2.12 14.79 -13.72
N GLN A 136 -0.79 14.70 -13.89
CA GLN A 136 -0.08 13.43 -14.14
C GLN A 136 0.56 12.81 -12.89
N THR A 137 0.50 13.49 -11.74
CA THR A 137 1.11 13.02 -10.49
C THR A 137 0.04 12.68 -9.46
N TYR A 138 0.46 11.93 -8.43
CA TYR A 138 -0.35 11.66 -7.26
C TYR A 138 0.17 12.48 -6.08
N LYS A 139 -0.73 12.87 -5.17
CA LYS A 139 -0.38 13.57 -3.94
C LYS A 139 -1.19 13.10 -2.75
N ILE A 140 -0.58 13.20 -1.57
CA ILE A 140 -1.26 13.01 -0.29
C ILE A 140 -2.17 14.21 -0.06
N ASP A 141 -3.47 13.96 0.03
CA ASP A 141 -4.49 14.99 0.27
C ASP A 141 -4.99 14.98 1.72
N ASP A 142 -4.81 13.86 2.42
CA ASP A 142 -5.26 13.70 3.79
C ASP A 142 -4.49 12.58 4.52
N ILE A 143 -4.36 12.73 5.84
CA ILE A 143 -4.00 11.68 6.79
C ILE A 143 -5.28 11.40 7.60
N LEU A 144 -5.88 10.24 7.39
CA LEU A 144 -7.18 9.83 7.95
C LEU A 144 -7.07 9.22 9.35
N THR A 145 -5.84 9.04 9.83
CA THR A 145 -5.53 8.52 11.15
C THR A 145 -4.40 9.36 11.72
N TYR A 146 -4.75 10.32 12.56
CA TYR A 146 -3.88 10.90 13.57
C TYR A 146 -4.77 11.32 14.75
#